data_AF-A0A7X7E924-F1
#
_entry.id   AF-A0A7X7E924-F1
#
_cell.length_a   1.000
_cell.length_b   1.000
_cell.length_c   1.000
_cell.angle_alpha   90.00
_cell.angle_beta   90.00
_cell.angle_gamma   90.00
#
_symmetry.space_group_name_H-M   'P 1'
#
loop_
_entity.id
_entity.type
_entity.pdbx_description
1 polymer ?
#
loop_
_entity_poly.entity_id
_entity_poly.type
_entity_poly.pdbx_seq_one_letter_code
_entity_poly.pdbx_strand_id
1 'polypeptide(L)'
;MVLQPVHEYSTSFQDYSNPFHFCTHLGTDYGPLGPDAGQISWKKGQVCIDLGPTEMAGMWHSLEGLAHEKDRWLDFMKCYPNVRDDFQPVCVGMTVGVRGQGSLKFELRSPDARILWWATEDLSTDDRWEELSFSWMPADLRKVKFLNWVAEPGARLCIDYVRLVLEMPADVPFPQEVFLRSYAKLARCWEPGSGLVRDRAHWPAGACDSIPVSGLFCLATSTAAKMGLVKTAVAERILGKIYALVSKVPRAKGLLPCFVQKTGSQYKIREGTEYSTFDTSVYYHSMFLAAQMLWDGKTLAGLTKAVREIEFDELRDSQGYILHGLLDDGVTPATVSWREWGGETALVLLLEHMVLGEAAQLQMEGGGKVNGGVGYVAELQSLFYPDFSFNETDAVSGVNWLTARRELLAEQKSYVSSKWKRSAAAGAGLYGLSAGEGPRGGGYVVNGTKSSGRAGVIHPHYMVMSGALEYDPMVVYRALEAMESRGLFPPWGMVESFSKDLDEYLPMIGSLSAAYECIASHHLWAKQSGRPDQIYRACESCPLLFEAVRAFYP
;
A
#
# COMPACT_ATOMS: atom_id res chain seq x y z
N MET A 1 -4.66 22.04 7.96
CA MET A 1 -3.56 21.81 7.00
C MET A 1 -2.75 20.62 7.47
N VAL A 2 -2.32 19.77 6.54
CA VAL A 2 -1.54 18.55 6.81
C VAL A 2 -0.34 18.54 5.87
N LEU A 3 0.82 18.09 6.36
CA LEU A 3 2.05 18.06 5.58
C LEU A 3 2.21 16.71 4.87
N GLN A 4 2.45 16.74 3.56
CA GLN A 4 2.90 15.59 2.80
C GLN A 4 4.38 15.73 2.50
N PRO A 5 5.26 14.88 3.04
CA PRO A 5 6.63 14.78 2.58
C PRO A 5 6.70 14.49 1.09
N VAL A 6 7.52 15.27 0.37
CA VAL A 6 8.04 14.88 -0.94
C VAL A 6 9.34 14.13 -0.70
N HIS A 7 10.23 14.73 0.10
CA HIS A 7 11.51 14.14 0.49
C HIS A 7 11.96 14.64 1.86
N GLU A 8 12.59 13.77 2.65
CA GLU A 8 13.26 14.09 3.95
C GLU A 8 14.73 13.68 3.98
N TYR A 9 15.28 13.37 2.81
CA TYR A 9 16.66 12.98 2.51
C TYR A 9 17.27 11.94 3.45
N SER A 10 16.46 11.14 4.16
CA SER A 10 16.89 10.11 5.10
C SER A 10 17.70 8.99 4.44
N THR A 11 17.45 8.75 3.15
CA THR A 11 18.19 7.80 2.32
C THR A 11 19.10 8.55 1.36
N SER A 12 20.37 8.15 1.29
CA SER A 12 21.35 8.79 0.40
C SER A 12 21.03 8.49 -1.06
N PHE A 13 20.87 9.54 -1.89
CA PHE A 13 20.77 9.41 -3.36
C PHE A 13 22.07 8.94 -4.01
N GLN A 14 23.18 8.89 -3.26
CA GLN A 14 24.49 8.44 -3.73
C GLN A 14 24.75 6.96 -3.37
N ASP A 15 23.89 6.34 -2.57
CA ASP A 15 24.00 4.93 -2.19
C ASP A 15 23.28 4.03 -3.19
N TYR A 16 23.94 3.74 -4.31
CA TYR A 16 23.41 2.85 -5.35
C TYR A 16 23.18 1.40 -4.89
N SER A 17 23.67 1.00 -3.71
CA SER A 17 23.37 -0.32 -3.15
C SER A 17 21.97 -0.40 -2.54
N ASN A 18 21.40 0.76 -2.19
CA ASN A 18 20.03 0.85 -1.69
C ASN A 18 19.05 0.96 -2.87
N PRO A 19 18.10 0.01 -3.03
CA PRO A 19 17.15 0.04 -4.14
C PRO A 19 16.16 1.21 -4.10
N PHE A 20 16.14 1.98 -3.01
CA PHE A 20 15.25 3.13 -2.82
C PHE A 20 15.97 4.48 -2.84
N HIS A 21 17.27 4.52 -3.18
CA HIS A 21 18.06 5.77 -3.19
C HIS A 21 17.48 6.88 -4.07
N PHE A 22 16.71 6.51 -5.10
CA PHE A 22 16.05 7.43 -6.04
C PHE A 22 14.55 7.64 -5.78
N CYS A 23 13.99 7.15 -4.67
CA CYS A 23 12.55 7.22 -4.40
C CYS A 23 12.15 8.44 -3.57
N THR A 24 10.96 8.98 -3.84
CA THR A 24 10.27 9.98 -3.01
C THR A 24 9.22 9.34 -2.11
N HIS A 25 8.72 10.11 -1.14
CA HIS A 25 7.61 9.71 -0.27
C HIS A 25 6.26 9.65 -1.01
N LEU A 26 6.21 10.13 -2.25
CA LEU A 26 5.04 10.04 -3.12
C LEU A 26 5.05 8.78 -3.99
N GLY A 27 6.02 7.88 -3.78
CA GLY A 27 6.20 6.69 -4.62
C GLY A 27 6.62 7.05 -6.04
N THR A 28 7.36 8.13 -6.21
CA THR A 28 7.91 8.61 -7.49
C THR A 28 9.45 8.64 -7.41
N ASP A 29 10.10 9.22 -8.41
CA ASP A 29 11.56 9.38 -8.48
C ASP A 29 12.03 10.84 -8.30
N TYR A 30 13.30 10.99 -7.94
CA TYR A 30 13.99 12.28 -7.83
C TYR A 30 15.47 12.12 -8.21
N GLY A 31 16.16 13.23 -8.43
CA GLY A 31 17.60 13.19 -8.70
C GLY A 31 18.27 14.55 -8.83
N PRO A 32 19.60 14.55 -9.00
CA PRO A 32 20.38 15.75 -9.25
C PRO A 32 19.95 16.50 -10.51
N LEU A 33 20.04 17.84 -10.45
CA LEU A 33 19.67 18.79 -11.49
C LEU A 33 20.80 19.81 -11.68
N GLY A 34 21.02 20.24 -12.92
CA GLY A 34 21.95 21.32 -13.25
C GLY A 34 23.33 20.87 -13.76
N PRO A 35 24.10 21.77 -14.38
CA PRO A 35 25.42 21.46 -14.95
C PRO A 35 26.44 21.04 -13.89
N ASP A 36 26.32 21.55 -12.66
CA ASP A 36 27.25 21.30 -11.57
C ASP A 36 26.68 20.31 -10.54
N ALA A 37 25.80 19.40 -10.97
CA ALA A 37 25.20 18.36 -10.13
C ALA A 37 26.21 17.49 -9.37
N GLY A 38 27.47 17.44 -9.81
CA GLY A 38 28.56 16.77 -9.09
C GLY A 38 28.94 17.43 -7.76
N GLN A 39 28.55 18.69 -7.53
CA GLN A 39 28.77 19.40 -6.26
C GLN A 39 27.74 19.06 -5.18
N ILE A 40 26.70 18.31 -5.54
CA ILE A 40 25.67 17.88 -4.61
C ILE A 40 26.18 16.69 -3.80
N SER A 41 26.13 16.82 -2.47
CA SER A 41 26.56 15.79 -1.54
C SER A 41 25.45 15.43 -0.56
N TRP A 42 25.34 14.14 -0.23
CA TRP A 42 24.50 13.71 0.87
C TRP A 42 25.30 13.69 2.18
N LYS A 43 24.78 14.33 3.24
CA LYS A 43 25.44 14.40 4.56
C LYS A 43 24.42 14.19 5.68
N LYS A 44 24.40 12.99 6.27
CA LYS A 44 23.60 12.67 7.47
C LYS A 44 22.11 13.04 7.35
N GLY A 45 21.46 12.59 6.29
CA GLY A 45 20.03 12.84 6.08
C GLY A 45 19.72 14.16 5.38
N GLN A 46 20.72 14.87 4.84
CA GLN A 46 20.56 16.16 4.20
C GLN A 46 21.26 16.20 2.84
N VAL A 47 20.74 17.02 1.94
CA VAL A 47 21.42 17.36 0.69
C VAL A 47 22.14 18.68 0.87
N CYS A 48 23.46 18.69 0.71
CA CYS A 48 24.30 19.86 0.87
C CYS A 48 25.03 20.20 -0.42
N ILE A 49 25.17 21.51 -0.67
CA ILE A 49 25.78 22.09 -1.85
C ILE A 49 26.76 23.20 -1.43
N ASP A 50 27.87 23.30 -2.15
CA ASP A 50 28.88 24.35 -2.01
C ASP A 50 29.33 24.75 -3.42
N LEU A 51 28.84 25.89 -3.93
CA LEU A 51 29.01 26.32 -5.32
C LEU A 51 30.01 27.47 -5.46
N GLY A 52 30.80 27.40 -6.52
CA GLY A 52 31.56 28.53 -7.04
C GLY A 52 30.68 29.63 -7.63
N PRO A 53 31.28 30.78 -7.97
CA PRO A 53 30.56 31.99 -8.40
C PRO A 53 29.86 31.88 -9.76
N THR A 54 30.07 30.79 -10.51
CA THR A 54 29.46 30.54 -11.82
C THR A 54 28.73 29.20 -11.89
N GLU A 55 28.70 28.45 -10.78
CA GLU A 55 28.17 27.08 -10.74
C GLU A 55 26.70 27.09 -10.32
N MET A 56 25.91 26.14 -10.79
CA MET A 56 24.49 25.99 -10.44
C MET A 56 24.11 24.52 -10.36
N ALA A 57 23.47 24.12 -9.26
CA ALA A 57 23.05 22.75 -9.01
C ALA A 57 21.79 22.68 -8.15
N GLY A 58 21.07 21.57 -8.22
CA GLY A 58 19.82 21.40 -7.49
C GLY A 58 19.28 19.98 -7.54
N MET A 59 18.04 19.79 -7.12
CA MET A 59 17.36 18.51 -7.23
C MET A 59 16.00 18.69 -7.90
N TRP A 60 15.64 17.74 -8.75
CA TRP A 60 14.29 17.59 -9.30
C TRP A 60 13.56 16.47 -8.58
N HIS A 61 12.25 16.60 -8.41
CA HIS A 61 11.38 15.58 -7.82
C HIS A 61 10.14 15.43 -8.70
N SER A 62 9.84 14.21 -9.15
CA SER A 62 8.55 13.93 -9.80
C SER A 62 7.44 13.92 -8.74
N LEU A 63 6.28 14.51 -9.03
CA LEU A 63 5.16 14.56 -8.08
C LEU A 63 4.10 13.48 -8.35
N GLU A 64 4.04 12.95 -9.56
CA GLU A 64 3.07 11.92 -9.96
C GLU A 64 3.68 11.00 -11.03
N GLY A 65 3.74 9.70 -10.77
CA GLY A 65 4.47 8.74 -11.61
C GLY A 65 5.97 9.03 -11.68
N LEU A 66 6.69 8.26 -12.49
CA LEU A 66 8.12 8.46 -12.72
C LEU A 66 8.38 9.64 -13.65
N ALA A 67 9.56 10.25 -13.59
CA ALA A 67 9.91 11.44 -14.36
C ALA A 67 9.67 11.29 -15.86
N HIS A 68 9.93 10.09 -16.40
CA HIS A 68 9.74 9.77 -17.82
C HIS A 68 8.27 9.52 -18.22
N GLU A 69 7.36 9.31 -17.26
CA GLU A 69 5.93 9.12 -17.48
C GLU A 69 5.22 10.48 -17.64
N LYS A 70 5.33 11.06 -18.85
CA LYS A 70 4.88 12.44 -19.15
C LYS A 70 3.36 12.63 -19.14
N ASP A 71 2.61 11.54 -19.23
CA ASP A 71 1.14 11.52 -19.14
C ASP A 71 0.63 11.54 -17.69
N ARG A 72 1.54 11.52 -16.72
CA ARG A 72 1.23 11.60 -15.29
C ARG A 72 1.67 12.93 -14.71
N TRP A 73 0.76 13.60 -14.01
CA TRP A 73 1.00 14.86 -13.31
C TRP A 73 0.05 14.98 -12.13
N LEU A 74 0.46 15.75 -11.12
CA LEU A 74 -0.36 16.10 -9.97
C LEU A 74 -1.21 17.34 -10.29
N ASP A 75 -2.51 17.25 -10.04
CA ASP A 75 -3.43 18.39 -10.06
C ASP A 75 -3.57 18.92 -8.63
N PHE A 76 -3.12 20.15 -8.37
CA PHE A 76 -3.14 20.71 -7.02
C PHE A 76 -4.56 21.03 -6.52
N MET A 77 -5.57 21.05 -7.40
CA MET A 77 -6.98 21.10 -7.00
C MET A 77 -7.58 19.71 -6.74
N LYS A 78 -6.92 18.64 -7.20
CA LYS A 78 -7.44 17.26 -7.23
C LYS A 78 -6.31 16.25 -7.03
N CYS A 79 -5.74 16.26 -5.82
CA CYS A 79 -4.52 15.51 -5.54
C CYS A 79 -4.71 13.99 -5.52
N TYR A 80 -5.93 13.48 -5.32
CA TYR A 80 -6.19 12.05 -5.23
C TYR A 80 -6.72 11.44 -6.54
N PRO A 81 -6.11 10.34 -7.03
CA PRO A 81 -6.61 9.66 -8.22
C PRO A 81 -8.01 9.07 -8.01
N ASN A 82 -8.86 9.14 -9.03
CA ASN A 82 -10.19 8.52 -9.08
C ASN A 82 -11.23 8.99 -8.03
N VAL A 83 -10.88 9.93 -7.16
CA VAL A 83 -11.78 10.47 -6.12
C VAL A 83 -12.64 11.61 -6.67
N ARG A 84 -13.89 11.71 -6.19
CA ARG A 84 -14.82 12.80 -6.53
C ARG A 84 -14.36 14.13 -5.94
N ASP A 85 -14.70 15.22 -6.65
CA ASP A 85 -14.31 16.60 -6.32
C ASP A 85 -14.61 16.98 -4.85
N ASP A 86 -15.76 16.55 -4.31
CA ASP A 86 -16.19 16.84 -2.92
C ASP A 86 -15.23 16.30 -1.84
N PHE A 87 -14.36 15.34 -2.20
CA PHE A 87 -13.43 14.66 -1.30
C PHE A 87 -11.97 14.86 -1.71
N GLN A 88 -11.68 15.78 -2.63
CA GLN A 88 -10.32 16.06 -3.06
C GLN A 88 -9.63 16.98 -2.06
N PRO A 89 -8.45 16.62 -1.53
CA PRO A 89 -7.61 17.61 -0.89
C PRO A 89 -6.96 18.51 -1.94
N VAL A 90 -6.64 19.72 -1.51
CA VAL A 90 -5.97 20.72 -2.34
C VAL A 90 -4.57 21.02 -1.81
N CYS A 91 -3.61 21.13 -2.72
CA CYS A 91 -2.23 21.47 -2.39
C CYS A 91 -2.05 22.99 -2.49
N VAL A 92 -1.87 23.66 -1.36
CA VAL A 92 -1.89 25.13 -1.23
C VAL A 92 -0.51 25.76 -1.05
N GLY A 93 0.52 24.94 -0.86
CA GLY A 93 1.87 25.44 -0.63
C GLY A 93 2.91 24.35 -0.43
N MET A 94 4.10 24.77 -0.02
CA MET A 94 5.15 23.88 0.44
C MET A 94 5.94 24.50 1.60
N THR A 95 6.54 23.66 2.41
CA THR A 95 7.57 24.04 3.39
C THR A 95 8.90 23.36 3.08
N VAL A 96 9.99 24.06 3.37
CA VAL A 96 11.34 23.59 3.09
C VAL A 96 12.25 23.92 4.28
N GLY A 97 12.90 22.89 4.83
CA GLY A 97 13.92 23.05 5.86
C GLY A 97 15.27 23.32 5.22
N VAL A 98 15.85 24.50 5.47
CA VAL A 98 17.12 24.93 4.87
C VAL A 98 18.05 25.56 5.90
N ARG A 99 19.36 25.48 5.66
CA ARG A 99 20.40 26.25 6.35
C ARG A 99 21.52 26.64 5.39
N GLY A 100 22.33 27.61 5.78
CA GLY A 100 23.44 28.17 5.01
C GLY A 100 23.14 29.56 4.45
N GLN A 101 23.78 29.88 3.32
CA GLN A 101 23.77 31.20 2.69
C GLN A 101 23.73 31.13 1.16
N GLY A 102 23.26 32.21 0.53
CA GLY A 102 23.15 32.34 -0.93
C GLY A 102 21.71 32.29 -1.41
N SER A 103 21.50 32.22 -2.72
CA SER A 103 20.15 32.25 -3.30
C SER A 103 19.65 30.83 -3.63
N LEU A 104 18.41 30.52 -3.24
CA LEU A 104 17.74 29.26 -3.51
C LEU A 104 16.46 29.51 -4.32
N LYS A 105 16.40 28.96 -5.51
CA LYS A 105 15.25 29.05 -6.40
C LYS A 105 14.42 27.77 -6.36
N PHE A 106 13.11 27.90 -6.34
CA PHE A 106 12.16 26.81 -6.49
C PHE A 106 11.34 26.96 -7.76
N GLU A 107 11.02 25.84 -8.41
CA GLU A 107 10.20 25.82 -9.61
C GLU A 107 9.21 24.65 -9.58
N LEU A 108 7.96 24.93 -9.88
CA LEU A 108 6.97 23.93 -10.24
C LEU A 108 6.83 23.91 -11.76
N ARG A 109 7.00 22.73 -12.38
CA ARG A 109 6.99 22.59 -13.83
C ARG A 109 5.96 21.59 -14.31
N SER A 110 5.40 21.81 -15.50
CA SER A 110 4.56 20.85 -16.20
C SER A 110 5.36 19.72 -16.87
N PRO A 111 4.70 18.65 -17.36
CA PRO A 111 5.39 17.54 -18.04
C PRO A 111 6.23 17.92 -19.27
N ASP A 112 5.93 19.05 -19.90
CA ASP A 112 6.66 19.65 -21.03
C ASP A 112 7.75 20.64 -20.57
N ALA A 113 8.10 20.62 -19.28
CA ALA A 113 9.13 21.43 -18.63
C ALA A 113 8.85 22.95 -18.56
N ARG A 114 7.64 23.41 -18.91
CA ARG A 114 7.24 24.80 -18.72
C ARG A 114 7.11 25.11 -17.23
N ILE A 115 7.69 26.23 -16.80
CA ILE A 115 7.57 26.74 -15.42
C ILE A 115 6.13 27.25 -15.22
N LEU A 116 5.44 26.68 -14.24
CA LEU A 116 4.09 27.05 -13.85
C LEU A 116 4.09 28.03 -12.67
N TRP A 117 5.06 27.88 -11.78
CA TRP A 117 5.28 28.73 -10.62
C TRP A 117 6.76 28.69 -10.25
N TRP A 118 7.27 29.78 -9.70
CA TRP A 118 8.64 29.85 -9.18
C TRP A 118 8.75 30.89 -8.05
N ALA A 119 9.74 30.71 -7.20
CA ALA A 119 10.15 31.67 -6.18
C ALA A 119 11.66 31.60 -6.00
N THR A 120 12.27 32.68 -5.54
CA THR A 120 13.69 32.74 -5.19
C THR A 120 13.83 33.40 -3.83
N GLU A 121 14.57 32.78 -2.93
CA GLU A 121 14.84 33.29 -1.59
C GLU A 121 16.34 33.45 -1.37
N ASP A 122 16.73 34.62 -0.89
CA ASP A 122 18.09 34.88 -0.41
C ASP A 122 18.22 34.40 1.04
N LEU A 123 19.21 33.54 1.28
CA LEU A 123 19.45 32.89 2.55
C LEU A 123 20.65 33.50 3.27
N SER A 124 20.47 33.74 4.56
CA SER A 124 21.54 34.07 5.51
C SER A 124 21.13 33.59 6.89
N THR A 125 21.18 32.27 7.07
CA THR A 125 20.59 31.59 8.24
C THR A 125 21.52 31.52 9.47
N ASP A 126 22.74 32.04 9.37
CA ASP A 126 23.81 31.88 10.37
C ASP A 126 24.02 30.40 10.78
N ASP A 127 23.97 29.49 9.79
CA ASP A 127 24.02 28.03 9.94
C ASP A 127 22.91 27.41 10.83
N ARG A 128 21.86 28.16 11.16
CA ARG A 128 20.67 27.66 11.82
C ARG A 128 19.69 27.09 10.81
N TRP A 129 18.88 26.11 11.23
CA TRP A 129 17.77 25.64 10.41
C TRP A 129 16.65 26.67 10.41
N GLU A 130 16.22 27.05 9.21
CA GLU A 130 15.06 27.87 8.96
C GLU A 130 14.05 27.10 8.11
N GLU A 131 12.77 27.33 8.36
CA GLU A 131 11.68 26.78 7.55
C GLU A 131 11.17 27.87 6.62
N LEU A 132 11.39 27.70 5.32
CA LEU A 132 10.76 28.53 4.30
C LEU A 132 9.35 28.03 4.04
N SER A 133 8.42 28.95 3.86
CA SER A 133 7.01 28.65 3.55
C SER A 133 6.58 29.39 2.30
N PHE A 134 6.03 28.64 1.34
CA PHE A 134 5.52 29.16 0.08
C PHE A 134 4.06 28.80 -0.07
N SER A 135 3.30 29.69 -0.69
CA SER A 135 1.88 29.48 -0.99
C SER A 135 1.56 29.82 -2.44
N TRP A 136 0.50 29.21 -2.95
CA TRP A 136 0.00 29.43 -4.30
C TRP A 136 -1.50 29.21 -4.36
N MET A 137 -2.11 29.68 -5.44
CA MET A 137 -3.49 29.37 -5.78
C MET A 137 -3.52 28.00 -6.49
N PRO A 138 -4.13 26.94 -5.91
CA PRO A 138 -4.09 25.61 -6.51
C PRO A 138 -4.76 25.56 -7.90
N ALA A 139 -5.71 26.47 -8.15
CA ALA A 139 -6.40 26.62 -9.43
C ALA A 139 -5.45 26.90 -10.62
N ASP A 140 -4.30 27.50 -10.37
CA ASP A 140 -3.29 27.82 -11.40
C ASP A 140 -2.36 26.62 -11.69
N LEU A 141 -2.37 25.60 -10.83
CA LEU A 141 -1.42 24.49 -10.80
C LEU A 141 -2.08 23.14 -11.05
N ARG A 142 -2.76 23.02 -12.21
CA ARG A 142 -3.56 21.84 -12.58
C ARG A 142 -2.77 20.70 -13.23
N LYS A 143 -1.52 20.95 -13.64
CA LYS A 143 -0.68 19.99 -14.38
C LYS A 143 0.78 20.00 -13.91
N VAL A 144 1.03 19.80 -12.61
CA VAL A 144 2.38 19.87 -12.05
C VAL A 144 3.05 18.50 -12.14
N LYS A 145 4.19 18.42 -12.81
CA LYS A 145 5.01 17.21 -12.90
C LYS A 145 6.19 17.24 -11.94
N PHE A 146 6.91 18.34 -11.93
CA PHE A 146 8.18 18.45 -11.20
C PHE A 146 8.12 19.55 -10.15
N LEU A 147 8.71 19.25 -8.99
CA LEU A 147 9.17 20.24 -8.02
C LEU A 147 10.69 20.24 -8.04
N ASN A 148 11.26 21.36 -8.46
CA ASN A 148 12.70 21.56 -8.51
C ASN A 148 13.09 22.59 -7.46
N TRP A 149 14.24 22.38 -6.84
CA TRP A 149 14.97 23.43 -6.16
C TRP A 149 16.37 23.54 -6.75
N VAL A 150 16.90 24.76 -6.86
CA VAL A 150 18.15 25.09 -7.53
C VAL A 150 18.89 26.10 -6.67
N ALA A 151 20.07 25.73 -6.20
CA ALA A 151 21.01 26.65 -5.59
C ALA A 151 21.69 27.48 -6.70
N GLU A 152 21.58 28.79 -6.59
CA GLU A 152 22.16 29.75 -7.55
C GLU A 152 23.67 29.94 -7.30
N PRO A 153 24.41 30.57 -8.24
CA PRO A 153 25.86 30.71 -8.11
C PRO A 153 26.35 31.35 -6.80
N GLY A 154 27.38 30.74 -6.22
CA GLY A 154 27.97 31.14 -4.94
C GLY A 154 27.21 30.65 -3.69
N ALA A 155 26.12 29.89 -3.85
CA ALA A 155 25.36 29.37 -2.72
C ALA A 155 26.11 28.25 -1.98
N ARG A 156 26.00 28.27 -0.65
CA ARG A 156 26.50 27.24 0.25
C ARG A 156 25.41 26.92 1.27
N LEU A 157 24.68 25.84 1.04
CA LEU A 157 23.47 25.51 1.79
C LEU A 157 23.26 24.01 1.95
N CYS A 158 22.41 23.64 2.90
CA CYS A 158 21.88 22.29 3.05
C CYS A 158 20.36 22.32 3.15
N ILE A 159 19.70 21.32 2.58
CA ILE A 159 18.26 21.09 2.65
C ILE A 159 17.99 19.78 3.41
N ASP A 160 17.08 19.84 4.37
CA ASP A 160 16.68 18.71 5.23
C ASP A 160 15.42 18.02 4.70
N TYR A 161 14.42 18.80 4.27
CA TYR A 161 13.18 18.26 3.74
C TYR A 161 12.50 19.22 2.76
N VAL A 162 11.62 18.65 1.94
CA VAL A 162 10.64 19.35 1.12
C VAL A 162 9.28 18.70 1.36
N ARG A 163 8.28 19.50 1.77
CA ARG A 163 6.93 19.03 2.10
C ARG A 163 5.88 19.86 1.37
N LEU A 164 4.87 19.21 0.82
CA LEU A 164 3.67 19.89 0.33
C LEU A 164 2.73 20.18 1.50
N VAL A 165 2.05 21.32 1.45
CA VAL A 165 1.01 21.72 2.39
C VAL A 165 -0.34 21.42 1.75
N LEU A 166 -1.09 20.49 2.35
CA LEU A 166 -2.42 20.10 1.88
C LEU A 166 -3.51 20.60 2.82
N GLU A 167 -4.61 21.04 2.22
CA GLU A 167 -5.88 21.22 2.92
C GLU A 167 -6.76 20.02 2.63
N MET A 168 -7.10 19.29 3.70
CA MET A 168 -8.03 18.16 3.64
C MET A 168 -9.46 18.70 3.56
N PRO A 169 -10.39 17.99 2.89
CA PRO A 169 -11.79 18.41 2.78
C PRO A 169 -12.43 18.50 4.18
N ALA A 170 -12.91 19.70 4.55
CA ALA A 170 -13.32 20.03 5.92
C ALA A 170 -14.47 19.17 6.48
N ASP A 171 -15.36 18.69 5.60
CA ASP A 171 -16.57 17.95 5.99
C ASP A 171 -16.35 16.42 6.05
N VAL A 172 -15.11 15.93 5.91
CA VAL A 172 -14.80 14.50 5.97
C VAL A 172 -14.35 14.13 7.38
N PRO A 173 -15.11 13.31 8.14
CA PRO A 173 -14.69 12.88 9.47
C PRO A 173 -13.42 12.03 9.40
N PHE A 174 -12.53 12.16 10.39
CA PHE A 174 -11.25 11.45 10.43
C PHE A 174 -11.37 9.92 10.16
N PRO A 175 -12.37 9.18 10.70
CA PRO A 175 -12.57 7.78 10.33
C PRO A 175 -12.74 7.50 8.82
N GLN A 176 -13.46 8.37 8.12
CA GLN A 176 -13.65 8.27 6.67
C GLN A 176 -12.41 8.77 5.92
N GLU A 177 -11.73 9.77 6.47
CA GLU A 177 -10.46 10.27 5.96
C GLU A 177 -9.38 9.20 5.98
N VAL A 178 -9.34 8.33 7.01
CA VAL A 178 -8.40 7.22 7.07
C VAL A 178 -8.54 6.34 5.84
N PHE A 179 -9.76 5.91 5.52
CA PHE A 179 -10.03 5.14 4.30
C PHE A 179 -9.65 5.92 3.04
N LEU A 180 -9.98 7.20 2.96
CA LEU A 180 -9.69 8.04 1.80
C LEU A 180 -8.18 8.14 1.51
N ARG A 181 -7.35 8.37 2.53
CA ARG A 181 -5.89 8.44 2.41
C ARG A 181 -5.30 7.09 2.01
N SER A 182 -5.76 5.99 2.61
CA SER A 182 -5.33 4.64 2.25
C SER A 182 -5.75 4.24 0.83
N TYR A 183 -6.94 4.65 0.39
CA TYR A 183 -7.38 4.48 -1.01
C TYR A 183 -6.49 5.27 -1.96
N ALA A 184 -6.18 6.54 -1.63
CA ALA A 184 -5.31 7.37 -2.46
C ALA A 184 -3.90 6.75 -2.59
N LYS A 185 -3.35 6.21 -1.50
CA LYS A 185 -2.07 5.46 -1.50
C LYS A 185 -2.11 4.31 -2.51
N LEU A 186 -3.11 3.43 -2.42
CA LEU A 186 -3.26 2.29 -3.31
C LEU A 186 -3.50 2.73 -4.77
N ALA A 187 -4.32 3.76 -4.98
CA ALA A 187 -4.66 4.27 -6.30
C ALA A 187 -3.45 4.85 -7.06
N ARG A 188 -2.40 5.30 -6.36
CA ARG A 188 -1.14 5.72 -7.02
C ARG A 188 -0.40 4.57 -7.69
N CYS A 189 -0.51 3.36 -7.15
CA CYS A 189 0.10 2.15 -7.73
C CYS A 189 -0.64 1.68 -8.98
N TRP A 190 -1.90 2.07 -9.18
CA TRP A 190 -2.64 1.73 -10.39
C TRP A 190 -2.23 2.63 -11.55
N GLU A 191 -1.93 2.01 -12.70
CA GLU A 191 -1.60 2.74 -13.92
C GLU A 191 -2.74 2.64 -14.94
N PRO A 192 -3.43 3.75 -15.29
CA PRO A 192 -4.44 3.73 -16.33
C PRO A 192 -3.94 3.17 -17.66
N GLY A 193 -2.69 3.42 -18.08
CA GLY A 193 -2.15 2.93 -19.36
C GLY A 193 -1.95 1.41 -19.40
N SER A 194 -1.31 0.83 -18.38
CA SER A 194 -1.05 -0.60 -18.26
C SER A 194 -2.33 -1.37 -17.87
N GLY A 195 -3.15 -0.74 -17.02
CA GLY A 195 -4.43 -1.22 -16.52
C GLY A 195 -4.36 -2.07 -15.26
N LEU A 196 -3.16 -2.45 -14.82
CA LEU A 196 -2.91 -3.23 -13.61
C LEU A 196 -2.25 -2.37 -12.53
N VAL A 197 -2.14 -2.93 -11.34
CA VAL A 197 -1.50 -2.29 -10.18
C VAL A 197 -0.04 -2.71 -10.10
N ARG A 198 0.87 -1.73 -10.09
CA ARG A 198 2.31 -1.96 -9.87
C ARG A 198 2.53 -2.53 -8.48
N ASP A 199 3.47 -3.45 -8.31
CA ASP A 199 3.86 -3.93 -6.97
C ASP A 199 4.27 -2.77 -6.06
N ARG A 200 5.02 -1.82 -6.63
CA ARG A 200 5.49 -0.59 -5.98
C ARG A 200 5.26 0.60 -6.88
N ALA A 201 4.80 1.72 -6.33
CA ALA A 201 4.48 2.91 -7.13
C ALA A 201 5.69 3.45 -7.93
N HIS A 202 6.90 3.31 -7.40
CA HIS A 202 8.14 3.81 -8.01
C HIS A 202 8.74 2.87 -9.08
N TRP A 203 8.08 1.76 -9.41
CA TRP A 203 8.48 0.93 -10.54
C TRP A 203 7.84 1.44 -11.83
N PRO A 204 8.49 1.25 -13.00
CA PRO A 204 7.86 1.56 -14.27
C PRO A 204 6.59 0.73 -14.48
N ALA A 205 5.56 1.35 -15.04
CA ALA A 205 4.33 0.65 -15.39
C ALA A 205 4.58 -0.61 -16.24
N GLY A 206 4.00 -1.75 -15.86
CA GLY A 206 4.17 -3.00 -16.59
C GLY A 206 5.53 -3.65 -16.41
N ALA A 207 6.46 -3.10 -15.61
CA ALA A 207 7.70 -3.79 -15.28
C ALA A 207 7.48 -4.92 -14.27
N CYS A 208 6.59 -4.69 -13.30
CA CYS A 208 6.09 -5.72 -12.40
C CYS A 208 4.75 -5.27 -11.81
N ASP A 209 3.68 -5.75 -12.42
CA ASP A 209 2.32 -5.51 -11.98
C ASP A 209 1.85 -6.73 -11.16
N SER A 210 1.20 -6.49 -10.03
CA SER A 210 0.69 -7.49 -9.10
C SER A 210 -0.76 -7.87 -9.45
N ILE A 211 -0.99 -9.15 -9.75
CA ILE A 211 -2.32 -9.69 -9.99
C ILE A 211 -3.21 -9.68 -8.74
N PRO A 212 -2.78 -10.19 -7.57
CA PRO A 212 -3.63 -10.18 -6.37
C PRO A 212 -4.02 -8.76 -5.97
N VAL A 213 -3.08 -7.82 -6.02
CA VAL A 213 -3.35 -6.43 -5.66
C VAL A 213 -4.23 -5.72 -6.70
N SER A 214 -4.17 -6.12 -7.97
CA SER A 214 -5.13 -5.64 -8.97
C SER A 214 -6.57 -6.06 -8.61
N GLY A 215 -6.76 -7.27 -8.09
CA GLY A 215 -8.05 -7.69 -7.53
C GLY A 215 -8.46 -6.86 -6.32
N LEU A 216 -7.56 -6.67 -5.35
CA LEU A 216 -7.80 -5.85 -4.15
C LEU A 216 -8.13 -4.40 -4.50
N PHE A 217 -7.53 -3.84 -5.56
CA PHE A 217 -7.83 -2.48 -6.01
C PHE A 217 -9.23 -2.36 -6.61
N CYS A 218 -9.72 -3.38 -7.32
CA CYS A 218 -11.12 -3.45 -7.73
C CYS A 218 -12.06 -3.46 -6.53
N LEU A 219 -11.74 -4.24 -5.48
CA LEU A 219 -12.50 -4.28 -4.24
C LEU A 219 -12.50 -2.90 -3.55
N ALA A 220 -11.33 -2.33 -3.29
CA ALA A 220 -11.16 -1.02 -2.69
C ALA A 220 -11.89 0.09 -3.46
N THR A 221 -11.81 0.10 -4.79
CA THR A 221 -12.51 1.09 -5.63
C THR A 221 -14.02 0.91 -5.60
N SER A 222 -14.51 -0.33 -5.57
CA SER A 222 -15.94 -0.63 -5.45
C SER A 222 -16.47 -0.22 -4.06
N THR A 223 -15.69 -0.46 -3.01
CA THR A 223 -15.96 0.03 -1.65
C THR A 223 -16.00 1.55 -1.60
N ALA A 224 -15.00 2.23 -2.17
CA ALA A 224 -14.97 3.68 -2.27
C ALA A 224 -16.18 4.22 -3.05
N ALA A 225 -16.68 3.52 -4.07
CA ALA A 225 -17.90 3.88 -4.77
C ALA A 225 -19.15 3.71 -3.89
N LYS A 226 -19.24 2.64 -3.09
CA LYS A 226 -20.34 2.46 -2.11
C LYS A 226 -20.31 3.49 -0.97
N MET A 227 -19.13 3.98 -0.62
CA MET A 227 -18.96 5.09 0.32
C MET A 227 -19.25 6.46 -0.31
N GLY A 228 -19.49 6.52 -1.63
CA GLY A 228 -19.74 7.77 -2.35
C GLY A 228 -18.48 8.60 -2.62
N LEU A 229 -17.28 8.07 -2.39
CA LEU A 229 -15.99 8.73 -2.61
C LEU A 229 -15.54 8.65 -4.07
N VAL A 230 -15.88 7.56 -4.74
CA VAL A 230 -15.61 7.31 -6.17
C VAL A 230 -16.94 7.24 -6.93
N LYS A 231 -16.97 7.67 -8.19
CA LYS A 231 -18.17 7.49 -9.03
C LYS A 231 -18.32 6.01 -9.40
N THR A 232 -19.53 5.45 -9.31
CA THR A 232 -19.79 4.04 -9.69
C THR A 232 -19.27 3.69 -11.09
N ALA A 233 -19.49 4.55 -12.08
CA ALA A 233 -18.98 4.35 -13.44
C ALA A 233 -17.44 4.26 -13.55
N VAL A 234 -16.71 4.90 -12.62
CA VAL A 234 -15.24 4.77 -12.54
C VAL A 234 -14.87 3.39 -12.01
N ALA A 235 -15.56 2.92 -10.97
CA ALA A 235 -15.36 1.58 -10.41
C ALA A 235 -15.68 0.48 -11.43
N GLU A 236 -16.80 0.57 -12.14
CA GLU A 236 -17.19 -0.37 -13.21
C GLU A 236 -16.14 -0.43 -14.32
N ARG A 237 -15.62 0.72 -14.75
CA ARG A 237 -14.57 0.79 -15.78
C ARG A 237 -13.27 0.15 -15.32
N ILE A 238 -12.86 0.39 -14.06
CA ILE A 238 -11.65 -0.20 -13.49
C ILE A 238 -11.80 -1.71 -13.38
N LEU A 239 -12.92 -2.18 -12.82
CA LEU A 239 -13.26 -3.61 -12.73
C LEU A 239 -13.19 -4.29 -14.10
N GLY A 240 -13.91 -3.74 -15.09
CA GLY A 240 -13.96 -4.30 -16.43
C GLY A 240 -12.60 -4.31 -17.13
N LYS A 241 -11.76 -3.29 -16.90
CA LYS A 241 -10.41 -3.21 -17.46
C LYS A 241 -9.47 -4.25 -16.87
N ILE A 242 -9.42 -4.35 -15.54
CA ILE A 242 -8.56 -5.32 -14.85
C ILE A 242 -9.01 -6.73 -15.21
N TYR A 243 -10.31 -7.02 -15.14
CA TYR A 243 -10.86 -8.32 -15.53
C TYR A 243 -10.45 -8.70 -16.96
N ALA A 244 -10.66 -7.81 -17.93
CA ALA A 244 -10.33 -8.08 -19.34
C ALA A 244 -8.83 -8.30 -19.61
N LEU A 245 -7.94 -7.70 -18.81
CA LEU A 245 -6.50 -7.92 -18.89
C LEU A 245 -6.10 -9.24 -18.24
N VAL A 246 -6.54 -9.50 -17.01
CA VAL A 246 -6.19 -10.72 -16.26
C VAL A 246 -6.78 -11.97 -16.92
N SER A 247 -7.94 -11.90 -17.58
CA SER A 247 -8.48 -13.01 -18.37
C SER A 247 -7.59 -13.43 -19.55
N LYS A 248 -6.60 -12.62 -19.94
CA LYS A 248 -5.65 -12.91 -21.02
C LYS A 248 -4.25 -13.25 -20.53
N VAL A 249 -4.01 -13.12 -19.22
CA VAL A 249 -2.74 -13.49 -18.60
C VAL A 249 -2.58 -15.01 -18.68
N PRO A 250 -1.37 -15.53 -18.97
CA PRO A 250 -1.10 -16.96 -18.93
C PRO A 250 -1.51 -17.59 -17.60
N ARG A 251 -1.92 -18.86 -17.64
CA ARG A 251 -2.32 -19.64 -16.47
C ARG A 251 -1.62 -20.99 -16.49
N ALA A 252 -1.35 -21.52 -15.32
CA ALA A 252 -0.86 -22.87 -15.13
C ALA A 252 -1.81 -23.61 -14.18
N LYS A 253 -2.44 -24.70 -14.62
CA LYS A 253 -3.44 -25.44 -13.82
C LYS A 253 -4.58 -24.57 -13.29
N GLY A 254 -4.97 -23.57 -14.10
CA GLY A 254 -5.95 -22.53 -13.75
C GLY A 254 -5.44 -21.44 -12.81
N LEU A 255 -4.25 -21.57 -12.21
CA LEU A 255 -3.64 -20.57 -11.34
C LEU A 255 -3.18 -19.35 -12.12
N LEU A 256 -3.27 -18.20 -11.45
CA LEU A 256 -2.76 -16.92 -11.91
C LEU A 256 -1.32 -16.71 -11.41
N PRO A 257 -0.47 -16.01 -12.19
CA PRO A 257 0.84 -15.60 -11.72
C PRO A 257 0.71 -14.55 -10.60
N CYS A 258 1.62 -14.56 -9.63
CA CYS A 258 1.69 -13.51 -8.61
C CYS A 258 2.00 -12.15 -9.26
N PHE A 259 3.01 -12.13 -10.14
CA PHE A 259 3.45 -10.94 -10.85
C PHE A 259 3.53 -11.14 -12.35
N VAL A 260 3.20 -10.08 -13.08
CA VAL A 260 3.31 -10.04 -14.54
C VAL A 260 4.16 -8.87 -15.01
N GLN A 261 4.78 -9.05 -16.16
CA GLN A 261 5.48 -8.00 -16.89
C GLN A 261 4.89 -7.85 -18.29
N LYS A 262 4.87 -6.61 -18.77
CA LYS A 262 4.35 -6.26 -20.09
C LYS A 262 5.44 -6.47 -21.14
N THR A 263 5.17 -7.35 -22.10
CA THR A 263 6.04 -7.61 -23.26
C THR A 263 5.28 -7.24 -24.54
N GLY A 264 5.56 -6.06 -25.09
CA GLY A 264 4.80 -5.51 -26.20
C GLY A 264 3.36 -5.18 -25.81
N SER A 265 2.38 -5.80 -26.47
CA SER A 265 0.95 -5.62 -26.17
C SER A 265 0.37 -6.63 -25.18
N GLN A 266 1.16 -7.61 -24.73
CA GLN A 266 0.72 -8.71 -23.89
C GLN A 266 1.41 -8.70 -22.53
N TYR A 267 0.79 -9.35 -21.55
CA TYR A 267 1.39 -9.64 -20.26
C TYR A 267 1.90 -11.08 -20.23
N LYS A 268 3.06 -11.27 -19.60
CA LYS A 268 3.64 -12.57 -19.29
C LYS A 268 3.94 -12.63 -17.81
N ILE A 269 4.06 -13.84 -17.26
CA ILE A 269 4.62 -14.03 -15.92
C ILE A 269 6.00 -13.37 -15.83
N ARG A 270 6.32 -12.80 -14.67
CA ARG A 270 7.66 -12.27 -14.38
C ARG A 270 8.60 -13.42 -14.04
N GLU A 271 9.77 -13.45 -14.65
CA GLU A 271 10.78 -14.47 -14.38
C GLU A 271 11.19 -14.47 -12.90
N GLY A 272 11.40 -15.66 -12.34
CA GLY A 272 11.74 -15.87 -10.93
C GLY A 272 10.57 -15.69 -9.96
N THR A 273 9.33 -15.67 -10.46
CA THR A 273 8.10 -15.65 -9.65
C THR A 273 7.30 -16.94 -9.86
N GLU A 274 6.06 -16.98 -9.39
CA GLU A 274 5.27 -18.20 -9.32
C GLU A 274 3.83 -18.01 -9.82
N TYR A 275 3.22 -19.11 -10.26
CA TYR A 275 1.77 -19.26 -10.27
C TYR A 275 1.32 -19.68 -8.88
N SER A 276 0.71 -18.78 -8.13
CA SER A 276 0.49 -18.93 -6.69
C SER A 276 -0.96 -19.25 -6.36
N THR A 277 -1.20 -20.25 -5.52
CA THR A 277 -2.54 -20.59 -5.03
C THR A 277 -3.10 -19.49 -4.12
N PHE A 278 -2.26 -18.88 -3.29
CA PHE A 278 -2.67 -17.77 -2.43
C PHE A 278 -3.00 -16.50 -3.23
N ASP A 279 -2.14 -16.09 -4.16
CA ASP A 279 -2.36 -14.86 -4.93
C ASP A 279 -3.57 -15.00 -5.87
N THR A 280 -3.75 -16.20 -6.43
CA THR A 280 -4.97 -16.56 -7.17
C THR A 280 -6.21 -16.43 -6.28
N SER A 281 -6.13 -16.90 -5.03
CA SER A 281 -7.21 -16.77 -4.04
C SER A 281 -7.52 -15.31 -3.76
N VAL A 282 -6.51 -14.50 -3.42
CA VAL A 282 -6.68 -13.06 -3.15
C VAL A 282 -7.33 -12.35 -4.34
N TYR A 283 -6.88 -12.63 -5.57
CA TYR A 283 -7.49 -12.04 -6.77
C TYR A 283 -8.97 -12.41 -6.89
N TYR A 284 -9.31 -13.70 -6.87
CA TYR A 284 -10.69 -14.12 -7.12
C TYR A 284 -11.65 -13.66 -6.03
N HIS A 285 -11.29 -13.80 -4.76
CA HIS A 285 -12.10 -13.31 -3.64
C HIS A 285 -12.40 -11.82 -3.78
N SER A 286 -11.36 -11.02 -4.04
CA SER A 286 -11.51 -9.58 -4.24
C SER A 286 -12.41 -9.25 -5.43
N MET A 287 -12.23 -9.94 -6.55
CA MET A 287 -12.97 -9.69 -7.78
C MET A 287 -14.44 -10.10 -7.70
N PHE A 288 -14.75 -11.22 -7.02
CA PHE A 288 -16.14 -11.61 -6.77
C PHE A 288 -16.85 -10.56 -5.91
N LEU A 289 -16.23 -10.10 -4.84
CA LEU A 289 -16.79 -9.06 -3.98
C LEU A 289 -16.97 -7.75 -4.75
N ALA A 290 -15.95 -7.30 -5.48
CA ALA A 290 -16.01 -6.09 -6.29
C ALA A 290 -17.15 -6.15 -7.33
N ALA A 291 -17.24 -7.25 -8.09
CA ALA A 291 -18.27 -7.44 -9.09
C ALA A 291 -19.68 -7.55 -8.46
N GLN A 292 -19.81 -8.23 -7.33
CA GLN A 292 -21.06 -8.32 -6.58
C GLN A 292 -21.51 -6.96 -6.05
N MET A 293 -20.60 -6.15 -5.50
CA MET A 293 -20.91 -4.80 -5.04
C MET A 293 -21.42 -3.93 -6.19
N LEU A 294 -20.88 -4.08 -7.39
CA LEU A 294 -21.30 -3.34 -8.58
C LEU A 294 -22.45 -3.99 -9.35
N TRP A 295 -22.93 -5.15 -8.90
CA TRP A 295 -23.96 -5.95 -9.60
C TRP A 295 -23.57 -6.32 -11.05
N ASP A 296 -22.28 -6.53 -11.30
CA ASP A 296 -21.75 -6.91 -12.62
C ASP A 296 -21.84 -8.43 -12.83
N GLY A 297 -23.02 -8.88 -13.26
CA GLY A 297 -23.31 -10.28 -13.54
C GLY A 297 -22.44 -10.89 -14.65
N LYS A 298 -21.95 -10.10 -15.61
CA LYS A 298 -21.09 -10.59 -16.69
C LYS A 298 -19.71 -10.96 -16.15
N THR A 299 -19.13 -10.08 -15.34
CA THR A 299 -17.85 -10.34 -14.68
C THR A 299 -17.98 -11.51 -13.71
N LEU A 300 -19.04 -11.56 -12.89
CA LEU A 300 -19.31 -12.70 -11.98
C LEU A 300 -19.34 -14.05 -12.72
N ALA A 301 -20.11 -14.16 -13.80
CA ALA A 301 -20.20 -15.40 -14.58
C ALA A 301 -18.84 -15.82 -15.16
N GLY A 302 -18.07 -14.84 -15.63
CA GLY A 302 -16.73 -15.06 -16.15
C GLY A 302 -15.73 -15.53 -15.08
N LEU A 303 -15.77 -14.92 -13.89
CA LEU A 303 -14.97 -15.34 -12.74
C LEU A 303 -15.36 -16.76 -12.29
N THR A 304 -16.65 -17.09 -12.24
CA THR A 304 -17.11 -18.45 -11.88
C THR A 304 -16.56 -19.48 -12.85
N LYS A 305 -16.62 -19.23 -14.16
CA LYS A 305 -16.01 -20.12 -15.15
C LYS A 305 -14.50 -20.27 -14.90
N ALA A 306 -13.81 -19.15 -14.71
CA ALA A 306 -12.36 -19.11 -14.55
C ALA A 306 -11.88 -19.82 -13.26
N VAL A 307 -12.64 -19.78 -12.17
CA VAL A 307 -12.32 -20.52 -10.94
C VAL A 307 -12.50 -22.02 -11.13
N ARG A 308 -13.57 -22.46 -11.82
CA ARG A 308 -13.82 -23.89 -12.05
C ARG A 308 -12.80 -24.58 -12.96
N GLU A 309 -11.90 -23.82 -13.60
CA GLU A 309 -10.79 -24.33 -14.40
C GLU A 309 -9.53 -24.65 -13.56
N ILE A 310 -9.54 -24.41 -12.25
CA ILE A 310 -8.39 -24.68 -11.38
C ILE A 310 -8.32 -26.18 -11.05
N GLU A 311 -7.16 -26.79 -11.27
CA GLU A 311 -6.94 -28.24 -11.13
C GLU A 311 -6.30 -28.56 -9.76
N PHE A 312 -7.07 -28.46 -8.67
CA PHE A 312 -6.55 -28.68 -7.30
C PHE A 312 -5.98 -30.08 -7.04
N ASP A 313 -6.44 -31.11 -7.75
CA ASP A 313 -5.91 -32.47 -7.62
C ASP A 313 -4.42 -32.55 -7.99
N GLU A 314 -3.95 -31.68 -8.89
CA GLU A 314 -2.54 -31.61 -9.29
C GLU A 314 -1.73 -30.63 -8.43
N LEU A 315 -2.37 -29.98 -7.46
CA LEU A 315 -1.77 -28.94 -6.61
C LEU A 315 -1.64 -29.40 -5.16
N ARG A 316 -1.54 -30.71 -4.92
CA ARG A 316 -1.37 -31.29 -3.59
C ARG A 316 -0.02 -31.95 -3.41
N ASP A 317 0.50 -31.88 -2.19
CA ASP A 317 1.63 -32.70 -1.77
C ASP A 317 1.20 -34.13 -1.44
N SER A 318 2.18 -34.98 -1.12
CA SER A 318 1.95 -36.40 -0.77
C SER A 318 1.14 -36.62 0.51
N GLN A 319 0.95 -35.58 1.32
CA GLN A 319 0.15 -35.61 2.54
C GLN A 319 -1.26 -35.01 2.33
N GLY A 320 -1.57 -34.59 1.11
CA GLY A 320 -2.86 -34.03 0.74
C GLY A 320 -2.98 -32.53 1.00
N TYR A 321 -1.93 -31.82 1.41
CA TYR A 321 -2.01 -30.36 1.58
C TYR A 321 -1.82 -29.63 0.24
N ILE A 322 -2.48 -28.49 0.09
CA ILE A 322 -2.37 -27.66 -1.12
C ILE A 322 -1.00 -27.00 -1.16
N LEU A 323 -0.30 -27.13 -2.29
CA LEU A 323 0.98 -26.50 -2.56
C LEU A 323 0.85 -24.97 -2.64
N HIS A 324 1.94 -24.25 -2.37
CA HIS A 324 2.01 -22.81 -2.58
C HIS A 324 1.76 -22.42 -4.05
N GLY A 325 2.03 -23.34 -4.99
CA GLY A 325 1.78 -23.14 -6.39
C GLY A 325 2.77 -23.89 -7.28
N LEU A 326 3.04 -23.30 -8.44
CA LEU A 326 4.00 -23.77 -9.44
C LEU A 326 5.03 -22.67 -9.70
N LEU A 327 6.27 -23.04 -10.02
CA LEU A 327 7.29 -22.09 -10.46
C LEU A 327 6.87 -21.39 -11.77
N ASP A 328 7.64 -20.40 -12.21
CA ASP A 328 7.34 -19.60 -13.40
C ASP A 328 7.25 -20.39 -14.72
N ASP A 329 7.82 -21.59 -14.77
CA ASP A 329 7.66 -22.54 -15.87
C ASP A 329 6.24 -23.12 -15.98
N GLY A 330 5.40 -22.94 -14.95
CA GLY A 330 4.02 -23.42 -14.90
C GLY A 330 3.88 -24.94 -14.80
N VAL A 331 4.95 -25.66 -14.47
CA VAL A 331 4.98 -27.13 -14.41
C VAL A 331 5.62 -27.63 -13.13
N THR A 332 6.71 -27.00 -12.67
CA THR A 332 7.46 -27.44 -11.50
C THR A 332 6.70 -27.05 -10.22
N PRO A 333 6.33 -28.02 -9.36
CA PRO A 333 5.65 -27.73 -8.09
C PRO A 333 6.53 -26.94 -7.12
N ALA A 334 5.92 -26.01 -6.38
CA ALA A 334 6.55 -25.40 -5.22
C ALA A 334 6.88 -26.47 -4.15
N THR A 335 7.93 -26.26 -3.38
CA THR A 335 8.39 -27.22 -2.36
C THR A 335 7.66 -27.11 -1.02
N VAL A 336 6.79 -26.12 -0.88
CA VAL A 336 6.09 -25.77 0.37
C VAL A 336 4.58 -25.86 0.13
N SER A 337 3.86 -26.28 1.17
CA SER A 337 2.40 -26.43 1.16
C SER A 337 1.77 -25.61 2.27
N TRP A 338 0.54 -25.16 2.03
CA TRP A 338 -0.30 -24.51 3.01
C TRP A 338 -0.78 -25.53 4.05
N ARG A 339 -0.17 -25.48 5.24
CA ARG A 339 -0.46 -26.39 6.37
C ARG A 339 -0.89 -25.62 7.61
N GLU A 340 -0.18 -24.54 7.86
CA GLU A 340 -0.25 -23.77 9.09
C GLU A 340 -1.63 -23.11 9.26
N TRP A 341 -2.01 -22.86 10.51
CA TRP A 341 -3.20 -22.07 10.80
C TRP A 341 -2.96 -20.60 10.43
N GLY A 342 -3.80 -20.06 9.55
CA GLY A 342 -3.68 -18.67 9.12
C GLY A 342 -4.65 -18.32 8.00
N GLY A 343 -4.88 -17.02 7.82
CA GLY A 343 -5.77 -16.46 6.82
C GLY A 343 -5.29 -16.73 5.39
N GLU A 344 -3.98 -16.89 5.15
CA GLU A 344 -3.45 -17.31 3.85
C GLU A 344 -3.98 -18.70 3.47
N THR A 345 -3.79 -19.67 4.37
CA THR A 345 -4.30 -21.04 4.19
C THR A 345 -5.82 -21.06 4.11
N ALA A 346 -6.53 -20.32 4.97
CA ALA A 346 -7.99 -20.26 4.93
C ALA A 346 -8.52 -19.76 3.56
N LEU A 347 -7.90 -18.72 2.97
CA LEU A 347 -8.30 -18.22 1.66
C LEU A 347 -8.06 -19.22 0.53
N VAL A 348 -6.97 -19.99 0.59
CA VAL A 348 -6.69 -21.06 -0.37
C VAL A 348 -7.72 -22.19 -0.27
N LEU A 349 -8.09 -22.58 0.95
CA LEU A 349 -9.11 -23.60 1.20
C LEU A 349 -10.52 -23.15 0.77
N LEU A 350 -10.85 -21.88 0.99
CA LEU A 350 -12.10 -21.30 0.49
C LEU A 350 -12.13 -21.29 -1.04
N LEU A 351 -11.03 -20.94 -1.71
CA LEU A 351 -10.94 -21.05 -3.16
C LEU A 351 -11.12 -22.50 -3.61
N GLU A 352 -10.53 -23.46 -2.92
CA GLU A 352 -10.72 -24.89 -3.21
C GLU A 352 -12.20 -25.29 -3.14
N HIS A 353 -12.90 -24.88 -2.08
CA HIS A 353 -14.33 -25.14 -1.94
C HIS A 353 -15.16 -24.44 -3.03
N MET A 354 -14.76 -23.24 -3.47
CA MET A 354 -15.38 -22.59 -4.64
C MET A 354 -15.20 -23.42 -5.93
N VAL A 355 -14.14 -24.21 -6.05
CA VAL A 355 -13.86 -25.06 -7.23
C VAL A 355 -14.57 -26.41 -7.16
N LEU A 356 -14.50 -27.08 -6.01
CA LEU A 356 -14.90 -28.48 -5.86
C LEU A 356 -16.22 -28.67 -5.08
N GLY A 357 -16.70 -27.64 -4.37
CA GLY A 357 -17.86 -27.76 -3.48
C GLY A 357 -17.61 -28.81 -2.39
N GLU A 358 -18.62 -29.63 -2.11
CA GLU A 358 -18.55 -30.72 -1.11
C GLU A 358 -17.44 -31.75 -1.37
N ALA A 359 -16.89 -31.82 -2.58
CA ALA A 359 -15.77 -32.71 -2.91
C ALA A 359 -14.40 -32.17 -2.46
N ALA A 360 -14.34 -30.92 -1.96
CA ALA A 360 -13.11 -30.30 -1.50
C ALA A 360 -12.51 -31.05 -0.28
N GLN A 361 -11.19 -31.15 -0.25
CA GLN A 361 -10.44 -31.78 0.85
C GLN A 361 -9.74 -30.71 1.67
N LEU A 362 -10.52 -30.08 2.56
CA LEU A 362 -10.05 -28.96 3.36
C LEU A 362 -9.22 -29.45 4.54
N GLN A 363 -7.97 -28.99 4.62
CA GLN A 363 -7.04 -29.40 5.67
C GLN A 363 -6.18 -28.23 6.13
N MET A 364 -6.18 -27.98 7.45
CA MET A 364 -5.38 -26.95 8.12
C MET A 364 -5.11 -27.38 9.56
N GLU A 365 -3.96 -26.99 10.12
CA GLU A 365 -3.61 -27.31 11.50
C GLU A 365 -4.55 -26.63 12.53
N GLY A 366 -5.00 -27.39 13.54
CA GLY A 366 -5.95 -26.93 14.57
C GLY A 366 -5.36 -26.14 15.75
N GLY A 367 -4.22 -25.46 15.55
CA GLY A 367 -3.45 -24.84 16.63
C GLY A 367 -3.90 -23.44 17.04
N GLY A 368 -4.62 -22.72 16.17
CA GLY A 368 -5.01 -21.33 16.38
C GLY A 368 -3.82 -20.37 16.54
N LYS A 369 -2.64 -20.77 16.08
CA LYS A 369 -1.38 -20.05 16.29
C LYS A 369 -0.73 -19.78 14.95
N VAL A 370 -0.53 -18.50 14.66
CA VAL A 370 0.28 -18.07 13.53
C VAL A 370 1.76 -18.36 13.80
N ASN A 371 2.42 -18.99 12.84
CA ASN A 371 3.86 -19.22 12.90
C ASN A 371 4.63 -17.89 12.98
N GLY A 372 5.63 -17.82 13.86
CA GLY A 372 6.37 -16.59 14.13
C GLY A 372 5.58 -15.46 14.81
N GLY A 373 4.25 -15.59 14.99
CA GLY A 373 3.39 -14.55 15.55
C GLY A 373 3.29 -13.30 14.67
N VAL A 374 3.32 -13.48 13.34
CA VAL A 374 3.22 -12.41 12.35
C VAL A 374 1.77 -11.91 12.27
N GLY A 375 1.55 -10.61 12.45
CA GLY A 375 0.21 -10.06 12.65
C GLY A 375 -0.77 -10.32 11.50
N TYR A 376 -0.45 -9.89 10.28
CA TYR A 376 -1.43 -9.89 9.17
C TYR A 376 -1.98 -11.27 8.82
N VAL A 377 -1.21 -12.33 9.06
CA VAL A 377 -1.56 -13.71 8.68
C VAL A 377 -2.90 -14.11 9.30
N ALA A 378 -3.21 -13.73 10.54
CA ALA A 378 -4.48 -14.09 11.18
C ALA A 378 -5.68 -13.24 10.71
N GLU A 379 -5.46 -12.18 9.94
CA GLU A 379 -6.48 -11.18 9.63
C GLU A 379 -6.97 -11.21 8.18
N LEU A 380 -6.20 -11.79 7.25
CA LEU A 380 -6.47 -11.74 5.81
C LEU A 380 -7.87 -12.19 5.39
N GLN A 381 -8.27 -13.37 5.81
CA GLN A 381 -9.59 -13.96 5.56
C GLN A 381 -10.73 -13.03 6.02
N SER A 382 -10.54 -12.31 7.13
CA SER A 382 -11.54 -11.40 7.66
C SER A 382 -11.67 -10.10 6.88
N LEU A 383 -10.75 -9.83 5.94
CA LEU A 383 -10.91 -8.74 4.97
C LEU A 383 -12.01 -9.04 3.94
N PHE A 384 -12.42 -10.31 3.82
CA PHE A 384 -13.36 -10.77 2.81
C PHE A 384 -14.66 -11.31 3.43
N TYR A 385 -14.54 -12.02 4.56
CA TYR A 385 -15.62 -12.81 5.15
C TYR A 385 -15.94 -12.35 6.58
N PRO A 386 -17.21 -12.02 6.90
CA PRO A 386 -17.61 -11.66 8.26
C PRO A 386 -17.51 -12.85 9.25
N ASP A 387 -17.64 -14.07 8.75
CA ASP A 387 -17.82 -15.31 9.52
C ASP A 387 -16.65 -15.61 10.46
N PHE A 388 -15.44 -15.22 10.06
CA PHE A 388 -14.23 -15.33 10.91
C PHE A 388 -14.20 -14.36 12.09
N SER A 389 -15.29 -13.61 12.30
CA SER A 389 -15.54 -12.80 13.49
C SER A 389 -16.66 -13.36 14.37
N PHE A 390 -17.24 -14.51 14.02
CA PHE A 390 -18.20 -15.21 14.84
C PHE A 390 -17.53 -15.82 16.07
N ASN A 391 -18.27 -15.87 17.18
CA ASN A 391 -17.79 -16.45 18.42
C ASN A 391 -18.08 -17.95 18.49
N GLU A 392 -17.59 -18.68 17.49
CA GLU A 392 -17.74 -20.13 17.36
C GLU A 392 -16.49 -20.74 16.71
N THR A 393 -16.31 -22.04 16.90
CA THR A 393 -15.20 -22.79 16.31
C THR A 393 -15.50 -23.11 14.85
N ASP A 394 -14.53 -22.95 13.97
CA ASP A 394 -14.69 -23.36 12.57
C ASP A 394 -14.63 -24.89 12.42
N ALA A 395 -15.29 -25.42 11.39
CA ALA A 395 -15.40 -26.85 11.11
C ALA A 395 -14.11 -27.48 10.55
N VAL A 396 -13.17 -26.68 10.02
CA VAL A 396 -11.96 -27.18 9.35
C VAL A 396 -10.83 -27.41 10.37
N SER A 397 -10.54 -26.40 11.19
CA SER A 397 -9.45 -26.42 12.17
C SER A 397 -9.92 -26.63 13.61
N GLY A 398 -11.22 -26.45 13.89
CA GLY A 398 -11.78 -26.53 15.24
C GLY A 398 -11.45 -25.31 16.12
N VAL A 399 -10.94 -24.23 15.54
CA VAL A 399 -10.47 -23.04 16.26
C VAL A 399 -11.55 -21.96 16.25
N ASN A 400 -11.73 -21.27 17.38
CA ASN A 400 -12.50 -20.04 17.41
C ASN A 400 -11.63 -18.87 16.92
N TRP A 401 -11.83 -18.46 15.67
CA TRP A 401 -11.04 -17.43 15.01
C TRP A 401 -11.07 -16.08 15.70
N LEU A 402 -12.24 -15.63 16.18
CA LEU A 402 -12.36 -14.38 16.91
C LEU A 402 -11.46 -14.38 18.16
N THR A 403 -11.44 -15.50 18.89
CA THR A 403 -10.64 -15.65 20.10
C THR A 403 -9.14 -15.68 19.77
N ALA A 404 -8.72 -16.52 18.83
CA ALA A 404 -7.33 -16.63 18.42
C ALA A 404 -6.76 -15.30 17.89
N ARG A 405 -7.53 -14.57 17.08
CA ARG A 405 -7.14 -13.23 16.57
C ARG A 405 -7.02 -12.20 17.68
N ARG A 406 -7.95 -12.18 18.65
CA ARG A 406 -7.86 -11.30 19.83
C ARG A 406 -6.66 -11.63 20.71
N GLU A 407 -6.33 -12.90 20.86
CA GLU A 407 -5.13 -13.32 21.59
C GLU A 407 -3.86 -12.85 20.89
N LEU A 408 -3.77 -12.98 19.56
CA LEU A 408 -2.63 -12.47 18.79
C LEU A 408 -2.52 -10.94 18.87
N LEU A 409 -3.63 -10.21 18.78
CA LEU A 409 -3.66 -8.76 18.96
C LEU A 409 -3.14 -8.35 20.36
N ALA A 410 -3.59 -9.05 21.40
CA ALA A 410 -3.09 -8.84 22.75
C ALA A 410 -1.58 -9.15 22.86
N GLU A 411 -1.12 -10.22 22.21
CA GLU A 411 0.29 -10.61 22.14
C GLU A 411 1.14 -9.51 21.48
N GLN A 412 0.68 -8.96 20.35
CA GLN A 412 1.32 -7.87 19.60
C GLN A 412 1.47 -6.60 20.43
N LYS A 413 0.40 -6.17 21.12
CA LYS A 413 0.45 -5.01 22.03
C LYS A 413 1.34 -5.26 23.25
N SER A 414 1.29 -6.46 23.82
CA SER A 414 2.13 -6.87 24.93
C SER A 414 3.61 -6.92 24.54
N TYR A 415 3.92 -7.33 23.31
CA TYR A 415 5.30 -7.35 22.81
C TYR A 415 5.92 -5.96 22.85
N VAL A 416 5.27 -4.95 22.27
CA VAL A 416 5.81 -3.59 22.24
C VAL A 416 5.96 -3.02 23.66
N SER A 417 4.92 -3.14 24.48
CA SER A 417 4.95 -2.62 25.86
C SER A 417 5.95 -3.33 26.77
N SER A 418 6.27 -4.60 26.53
CA SER A 418 7.22 -5.38 27.33
C SER A 418 8.66 -5.34 26.80
N LYS A 419 8.86 -5.58 25.51
CA LYS A 419 10.19 -5.67 24.86
C LYS A 419 10.73 -4.30 24.47
N TRP A 420 9.85 -3.34 24.16
CA TRP A 420 10.22 -1.98 23.77
C TRP A 420 9.70 -0.92 24.75
N LYS A 421 9.59 -1.24 26.04
CA LYS A 421 8.99 -0.39 27.10
C LYS A 421 9.41 1.08 27.13
N ARG A 422 10.61 1.42 26.64
CA ARG A 422 11.15 2.79 26.62
C ARG A 422 11.16 3.44 25.22
N SER A 423 10.64 2.76 24.21
CA SER A 423 10.62 3.28 22.84
C SER A 423 9.49 4.28 22.66
N ALA A 424 9.63 5.17 21.69
CA ALA A 424 8.59 6.13 21.35
C ALA A 424 7.30 5.44 20.85
N ALA A 425 7.42 4.32 20.13
CA ALA A 425 6.27 3.49 19.74
C ALA A 425 5.47 2.99 20.95
N ALA A 426 6.14 2.49 22.01
CA ALA A 426 5.45 2.05 23.22
C ALA A 426 4.75 3.20 23.95
N GLY A 427 5.38 4.38 24.02
CA GLY A 427 4.77 5.58 24.60
C GLY A 427 3.56 6.09 23.82
N ALA A 428 3.52 5.86 22.50
CA ALA A 428 2.42 6.22 21.61
C ALA A 428 1.38 5.09 21.43
N GLY A 429 1.57 3.92 22.07
CA GLY A 429 0.66 2.77 21.94
C GLY A 429 0.66 2.12 20.56
N LEU A 430 1.72 2.31 19.76
CA LEU A 430 1.83 1.79 18.40
C LEU A 430 2.28 0.32 18.41
N TYR A 431 1.72 -0.48 17.51
CA TYR A 431 2.04 -1.90 17.34
C TYR A 431 1.87 -2.30 15.88
N GLY A 432 2.36 -3.48 15.49
CA GLY A 432 2.28 -3.94 14.10
C GLY A 432 3.46 -4.77 13.64
N LEU A 433 3.82 -5.84 14.35
CA LEU A 433 4.80 -6.78 13.79
C LEU A 433 4.12 -7.60 12.70
N SER A 434 4.51 -7.35 11.46
CA SER A 434 3.92 -7.94 10.26
C SER A 434 5.02 -8.23 9.23
N ALA A 435 4.62 -8.68 8.03
CA ALA A 435 5.50 -8.76 6.88
C ALA A 435 5.40 -7.51 6.00
N GLY A 436 6.51 -7.09 5.40
CA GLY A 436 6.60 -5.92 4.53
C GLY A 436 8.05 -5.54 4.29
N GLU A 437 8.30 -4.35 3.74
CA GLU A 437 9.67 -3.89 3.53
C GLU A 437 10.39 -3.53 4.84
N GLY A 438 11.62 -4.00 4.96
CA GLY A 438 12.50 -3.75 6.09
C GLY A 438 13.01 -2.31 6.16
N PRO A 439 13.69 -1.97 7.28
CA PRO A 439 14.21 -0.62 7.50
C PRO A 439 15.16 -0.21 6.37
N ARG A 440 15.03 1.06 5.95
CA ARG A 440 15.78 1.67 4.84
C ARG A 440 15.72 0.89 3.53
N GLY A 441 14.76 -0.03 3.39
CA GLY A 441 14.62 -0.82 2.18
C GLY A 441 15.70 -1.88 1.98
N GLY A 442 16.27 -2.40 3.07
CA GLY A 442 17.25 -3.49 3.04
C GLY A 442 16.68 -4.85 2.59
N GLY A 443 15.44 -4.89 2.09
CA GLY A 443 14.74 -6.09 1.64
C GLY A 443 13.48 -6.39 2.45
N TYR A 444 12.74 -7.40 2.00
CA TYR A 444 11.51 -7.86 2.64
C TYR A 444 11.80 -8.55 3.97
N VAL A 445 11.02 -8.22 5.01
CA VAL A 445 11.15 -8.81 6.34
C VAL A 445 9.81 -9.37 6.81
N VAL A 446 9.87 -10.47 7.56
CA VAL A 446 8.71 -11.10 8.18
C VAL A 446 8.87 -11.01 9.70
N ASN A 447 8.31 -9.94 10.28
CA ASN A 447 8.39 -9.68 11.71
C ASN A 447 7.17 -10.23 12.44
N GLY A 448 7.41 -10.96 13.51
CA GLY A 448 6.38 -11.42 14.42
C GLY A 448 6.89 -11.47 15.85
N THR A 449 5.97 -11.65 16.79
CA THR A 449 6.27 -11.68 18.23
C THR A 449 7.15 -12.86 18.65
N LYS A 450 7.22 -13.91 17.82
CA LYS A 450 7.97 -15.16 18.05
C LYS A 450 9.06 -15.41 16.99
N SER A 451 9.34 -14.45 16.11
CA SER A 451 10.44 -14.58 15.14
C SER A 451 11.78 -14.83 15.86
N SER A 452 12.65 -15.66 15.26
CA SER A 452 13.94 -16.06 15.83
C SER A 452 14.95 -14.91 15.96
N GLY A 453 14.68 -13.77 15.32
CA GLY A 453 15.41 -12.50 15.47
C GLY A 453 14.63 -11.44 16.25
N ARG A 454 15.31 -10.36 16.67
CA ARG A 454 14.61 -9.20 17.23
C ARG A 454 13.87 -8.48 16.11
N ALA A 455 12.55 -8.38 16.23
CA ALA A 455 11.78 -7.48 15.38
C ALA A 455 12.39 -6.07 15.46
N GLY A 456 12.57 -5.43 14.31
CA GLY A 456 13.23 -4.13 14.21
C GLY A 456 12.30 -2.98 13.83
N VAL A 457 11.16 -3.30 13.22
CA VAL A 457 10.24 -2.31 12.63
C VAL A 457 8.77 -2.70 12.87
N ILE A 458 7.92 -1.68 12.84
CA ILE A 458 6.46 -1.79 12.82
C ILE A 458 6.00 -1.57 11.38
N HIS A 459 5.04 -2.39 10.95
CA HIS A 459 4.30 -2.22 9.72
C HIS A 459 2.85 -1.81 10.07
N PRO A 460 2.46 -0.55 9.80
CA PRO A 460 1.21 0.00 10.32
C PRO A 460 -0.06 -0.63 9.75
N HIS A 461 0.00 -1.31 8.61
CA HIS A 461 -1.18 -1.96 8.03
C HIS A 461 -1.83 -2.96 9.00
N TYR A 462 -1.04 -3.68 9.80
CA TYR A 462 -1.59 -4.64 10.77
C TYR A 462 -2.45 -3.96 11.85
N MET A 463 -2.07 -2.76 12.29
CA MET A 463 -2.84 -2.02 13.30
C MET A 463 -4.26 -1.73 12.79
N VAL A 464 -4.40 -1.44 11.51
CA VAL A 464 -5.71 -1.21 10.87
C VAL A 464 -6.43 -2.54 10.66
N MET A 465 -5.75 -3.58 10.15
CA MET A 465 -6.34 -4.91 9.93
C MET A 465 -6.94 -5.52 11.20
N SER A 466 -6.22 -5.42 12.32
CA SER A 466 -6.67 -5.89 13.62
C SER A 466 -7.65 -4.91 14.31
N GLY A 467 -7.82 -3.71 13.79
CA GLY A 467 -8.55 -2.64 14.46
C GLY A 467 -10.03 -2.97 14.70
N ALA A 468 -10.65 -3.74 13.81
CA ALA A 468 -12.03 -4.19 13.97
C ALA A 468 -12.21 -5.21 15.12
N LEU A 469 -11.14 -5.75 15.70
CA LEU A 469 -11.20 -6.64 16.86
C LEU A 469 -11.33 -5.89 18.19
N GLU A 470 -10.94 -4.61 18.24
CA GLU A 470 -11.03 -3.77 19.42
C GLU A 470 -12.48 -3.61 19.87
N TYR A 471 -12.73 -3.66 21.18
CA TYR A 471 -14.05 -3.34 21.71
C TYR A 471 -14.41 -1.87 21.48
N ASP A 472 -13.43 -0.97 21.62
CA ASP A 472 -13.54 0.45 21.29
C ASP A 472 -12.67 0.78 20.05
N PRO A 473 -13.26 0.93 18.85
CA PRO A 473 -12.52 1.31 17.65
C PRO A 473 -11.76 2.64 17.77
N MET A 474 -12.17 3.54 18.68
CA MET A 474 -11.48 4.82 18.89
C MET A 474 -10.06 4.66 19.43
N VAL A 475 -9.71 3.53 20.06
CA VAL A 475 -8.33 3.24 20.44
C VAL A 475 -7.41 3.24 19.22
N VAL A 476 -7.89 2.67 18.11
CA VAL A 476 -7.13 2.60 16.85
C VAL A 476 -7.02 3.99 16.23
N TYR A 477 -8.12 4.74 16.17
CA TYR A 477 -8.09 6.10 15.61
C TYR A 477 -7.17 7.04 16.39
N ARG A 478 -7.14 6.96 17.73
CA ARG A 478 -6.18 7.72 18.55
C ARG A 478 -4.72 7.36 18.23
N ALA A 479 -4.44 6.09 17.96
CA ALA A 479 -3.10 5.67 17.53
C ALA A 479 -2.77 6.22 16.12
N LEU A 480 -3.75 6.29 15.22
CA LEU A 480 -3.58 6.90 13.89
C LEU A 480 -3.39 8.42 13.95
N GLU A 481 -4.09 9.14 14.83
CA GLU A 481 -3.84 10.56 15.10
C GLU A 481 -2.42 10.76 15.65
N ALA A 482 -1.95 9.88 16.55
CA ALA A 482 -0.59 9.91 17.07
C ALA A 482 0.46 9.61 15.98
N MET A 483 0.14 8.79 14.98
CA MET A 483 0.98 8.59 13.81
C MET A 483 1.01 9.82 12.90
N GLU A 484 -0.15 10.43 12.65
CA GLU A 484 -0.26 11.66 11.83
C GLU A 484 0.58 12.79 12.45
N SER A 485 0.47 13.01 13.76
CA SER A 485 1.22 14.05 14.47
C SER A 485 2.75 13.85 14.43
N ARG A 486 3.21 12.69 13.94
CA ARG A 486 4.62 12.30 13.81
C ARG A 486 5.03 12.10 12.35
N GLY A 487 4.18 12.45 11.39
CA GLY A 487 4.47 12.29 9.96
C GLY A 487 4.42 10.84 9.44
N LEU A 488 3.93 9.89 10.24
CA LEU A 488 3.85 8.46 9.88
C LEU A 488 2.54 8.11 9.15
N PHE A 489 1.58 9.03 9.16
CA PHE A 489 0.33 8.94 8.41
C PHE A 489 0.07 10.20 7.57
N PRO A 490 0.92 10.47 6.57
CA PRO A 490 0.76 11.64 5.71
C PRO A 490 -0.48 11.53 4.80
N PRO A 491 -0.84 12.58 4.05
CA PRO A 491 -2.02 12.58 3.18
C PRO A 491 -2.09 11.43 2.17
N TRP A 492 -0.97 10.87 1.70
CA TRP A 492 -0.98 9.69 0.83
C TRP A 492 -0.80 8.35 1.56
N GLY A 493 -1.47 8.20 2.71
CA GLY A 493 -1.56 6.96 3.45
C GLY A 493 -0.38 6.71 4.38
N MET A 494 -0.41 5.59 5.11
CA MET A 494 0.62 5.29 6.11
C MET A 494 1.97 5.01 5.46
N VAL A 495 3.07 5.30 6.14
CA VAL A 495 4.41 4.87 5.70
C VAL A 495 4.49 3.34 5.64
N GLU A 496 5.40 2.77 4.83
CA GLU A 496 5.50 1.31 4.65
C GLU A 496 5.93 0.59 5.94
N SER A 497 6.93 1.13 6.63
CA SER A 497 7.40 0.64 7.91
C SER A 497 8.14 1.74 8.67
N PHE A 498 8.24 1.61 10.00
CA PHE A 498 8.97 2.55 10.85
C PHE A 498 9.64 1.87 12.05
N SER A 499 10.70 2.48 12.57
CA SER A 499 11.45 1.98 13.72
C SER A 499 10.64 2.10 15.01
N LYS A 500 10.98 1.30 16.03
CA LYS A 500 10.38 1.39 17.37
C LYS A 500 10.56 2.77 18.05
N ASP A 501 11.57 3.54 17.64
CA ASP A 501 11.93 4.83 18.22
C ASP A 501 11.36 6.01 17.41
N LEU A 502 10.67 5.73 16.30
CA LEU A 502 9.99 6.70 15.42
C LEU A 502 10.94 7.73 14.78
N ASP A 503 12.22 7.39 14.68
CA ASP A 503 13.29 8.19 14.08
C ASP A 503 13.63 7.78 12.64
N GLU A 504 13.22 6.58 12.23
CA GLU A 504 13.40 6.07 10.87
C GLU A 504 12.08 5.49 10.35
N TYR A 505 11.80 5.74 9.07
CA TYR A 505 10.71 5.12 8.35
C TYR A 505 11.07 4.96 6.87
N LEU A 506 10.38 4.05 6.19
CA LEU A 506 10.59 3.80 4.77
C LEU A 506 9.58 4.59 3.93
N PRO A 507 10.05 5.59 3.15
CA PRO A 507 9.20 6.41 2.31
C PRO A 507 8.91 5.75 0.97
N MET A 508 8.20 4.62 1.03
CA MET A 508 7.83 3.87 -0.15
C MET A 508 6.35 3.51 -0.11
N ILE A 509 5.76 3.36 -1.30
CA ILE A 509 4.37 2.95 -1.46
C ILE A 509 4.33 1.54 -2.05
N GLY A 510 4.23 0.54 -1.16
CA GLY A 510 3.99 -0.85 -1.49
C GLY A 510 2.50 -1.09 -1.70
N SER A 511 2.13 -1.69 -2.83
CA SER A 511 0.73 -1.84 -3.22
C SER A 511 -0.03 -2.82 -2.33
N LEU A 512 0.60 -3.90 -1.88
CA LEU A 512 -0.03 -4.92 -1.02
C LEU A 512 -0.36 -4.35 0.37
N SER A 513 0.61 -3.71 1.03
CA SER A 513 0.39 -3.02 2.32
C SER A 513 -0.67 -1.93 2.20
N ALA A 514 -0.66 -1.14 1.11
CA ALA A 514 -1.69 -0.14 0.83
C ALA A 514 -3.08 -0.74 0.64
N ALA A 515 -3.18 -1.92 0.02
CA ALA A 515 -4.44 -2.62 -0.18
C ALA A 515 -5.02 -3.14 1.15
N TYR A 516 -4.20 -3.75 1.99
CA TYR A 516 -4.61 -4.19 3.33
C TYR A 516 -5.04 -3.00 4.19
N GLU A 517 -4.27 -1.92 4.18
CA GLU A 517 -4.59 -0.66 4.86
C GLU A 517 -5.96 -0.10 4.40
N CYS A 518 -6.20 -0.06 3.09
CA CYS A 518 -7.43 0.48 2.50
C CYS A 518 -8.66 -0.39 2.80
N ILE A 519 -8.57 -1.71 2.67
CA ILE A 519 -9.73 -2.59 2.92
C ILE A 519 -10.04 -2.63 4.41
N ALA A 520 -9.01 -2.77 5.25
CA ALA A 520 -9.18 -2.80 6.70
C ALA A 520 -9.75 -1.49 7.28
N SER A 521 -9.35 -0.34 6.74
CA SER A 521 -9.88 0.95 7.18
C SER A 521 -11.37 1.10 6.91
N HIS A 522 -11.90 0.47 5.85
CA HIS A 522 -13.34 0.41 5.62
C HIS A 522 -14.06 -0.43 6.69
N HIS A 523 -13.52 -1.60 7.06
CA HIS A 523 -14.09 -2.41 8.14
C HIS A 523 -14.12 -1.65 9.48
N LEU A 524 -13.00 -0.99 9.80
CA LEU A 524 -12.89 -0.16 11.01
C LEU A 524 -13.89 1.01 10.98
N TRP A 525 -14.03 1.69 9.83
CA TRP A 525 -14.99 2.77 9.64
C TRP A 525 -16.43 2.29 9.76
N ALA A 526 -16.78 1.15 9.15
CA ALA A 526 -18.12 0.58 9.21
C ALA A 526 -18.50 0.27 10.66
N LYS A 527 -17.58 -0.38 11.40
CA LYS A 527 -17.75 -0.66 12.83
C LYS A 527 -17.94 0.61 13.65
N GLN A 528 -17.04 1.60 13.49
CA GLN A 528 -17.09 2.83 14.28
C GLN A 528 -18.33 3.69 13.99
N SER A 529 -18.75 3.75 12.72
CA SER A 529 -19.90 4.55 12.32
C SER A 529 -21.24 3.84 12.54
N GLY A 530 -21.23 2.56 12.94
CA GLY A 530 -22.42 1.72 13.00
C GLY A 530 -23.08 1.49 11.63
N ARG A 531 -22.35 1.78 10.54
CA ARG A 531 -22.85 1.60 9.18
C ARG A 531 -22.60 0.17 8.72
N PRO A 532 -23.41 -0.33 7.78
CA PRO A 532 -23.20 -1.67 7.29
C PRO A 532 -21.91 -1.79 6.49
N ASP A 533 -21.16 -2.85 6.78
CA ASP A 533 -19.99 -3.21 6.02
C ASP A 533 -20.38 -3.71 4.63
N GLN A 534 -19.99 -2.95 3.61
CA GLN A 534 -20.38 -3.23 2.23
C GLN A 534 -19.64 -4.45 1.64
N ILE A 535 -18.46 -4.78 2.16
CA ILE A 535 -17.71 -5.96 1.73
C ILE A 535 -18.39 -7.21 2.29
N TYR A 536 -18.72 -7.20 3.59
CA TYR A 536 -19.43 -8.34 4.20
C TYR A 536 -20.81 -8.56 3.61
N ARG A 537 -21.57 -7.49 3.32
CA ARG A 537 -22.85 -7.61 2.59
C ARG A 537 -22.68 -8.19 1.19
N ALA A 538 -21.59 -7.88 0.51
CA ALA A 538 -21.30 -8.46 -0.80
C ALA A 538 -20.94 -9.94 -0.68
N CYS A 539 -20.20 -10.33 0.36
CA CYS A 539 -19.90 -11.73 0.66
C CYS A 539 -21.19 -12.54 0.86
N GLU A 540 -22.07 -12.09 1.77
CA GLU A 540 -23.34 -12.74 2.10
C GLU A 540 -24.29 -12.86 0.90
N SER A 541 -24.20 -11.93 -0.07
CA SER A 541 -25.06 -11.94 -1.26
C SER A 541 -24.42 -12.54 -2.51
N CYS A 542 -23.15 -12.95 -2.45
CA CYS A 542 -22.46 -13.65 -3.53
C CYS A 542 -22.59 -15.15 -3.32
N PRO A 543 -23.40 -15.89 -4.12
CA PRO A 543 -23.71 -17.29 -3.82
C PRO A 543 -22.48 -18.20 -3.73
N LEU A 544 -21.46 -17.95 -4.55
CA LEU A 544 -20.26 -18.78 -4.56
C LEU A 544 -19.36 -18.55 -3.33
N LEU A 545 -19.23 -17.29 -2.88
CA LEU A 545 -18.46 -16.98 -1.67
C LEU A 545 -19.20 -17.42 -0.41
N PHE A 546 -20.51 -17.16 -0.37
CA PHE A 546 -21.37 -17.60 0.73
C PHE A 546 -21.34 -19.12 0.89
N GLU A 547 -21.42 -19.89 -0.20
CA GLU A 547 -21.31 -21.35 -0.11
C GLU A 547 -19.89 -21.82 0.25
N ALA A 548 -18.84 -21.08 -0.15
CA ALA A 548 -17.47 -21.41 0.22
C ALA A 548 -17.24 -21.30 1.73
N VAL A 549 -17.71 -20.22 2.37
CA VAL A 549 -17.49 -20.01 3.80
C VAL A 549 -18.27 -20.98 4.68
N ARG A 550 -19.36 -21.58 4.17
CA ARG A 550 -20.10 -22.64 4.87
C ARG A 550 -19.28 -23.90 5.11
N ALA A 551 -18.18 -24.10 4.39
CA ALA A 551 -17.25 -25.17 4.70
C ALA A 551 -16.52 -24.96 6.05
N PHE A 552 -16.38 -23.71 6.48
CA PHE A 552 -15.86 -23.34 7.80
C PHE A 552 -16.99 -23.16 8.83
N TYR A 553 -18.15 -22.64 8.42
CA TYR A 553 -19.27 -22.28 9.29
C TYR A 553 -20.62 -22.75 8.68
N PRO A 554 -21.00 -24.03 8.84
CA PRO A 554 -22.07 -24.69 8.06
C PRO A 554 -23.52 -24.31 8.34
#